data_AF-A0A250YCE4-F1
#
_entry.id   AF-A0A250YCE4-F1
#
_cell.length_a   1.000
_cell.length_b   1.000
_cell.length_c   1.000
_cell.angle_alpha   90.00
_cell.angle_beta   90.00
_cell.angle_gamma   90.00
#
_symmetry.space_group_name_H-M   'P 1'
#
loop_
_entity.id
_entity.type
_entity.pdbx_description
1 polymer ?
#
loop_
_entity_poly.entity_id
_entity_poly.type
_entity_poly.pdbx_seq_one_letter_code
_entity_poly.pdbx_strand_id
1 'polypeptide(L)'
;MYHAHLTKDYTVRGLLGKATDDFCEDGRLVEKTTYDHVTREKLDRILAVIQGSHQKALVTYSNLDLQSQEAYEMAVRGVIRPMNKSPMLITGIRCLRFTPPEFLLEVQCMHETQQQLRKLVHEIGLELKTTAVCTQVRRTRDGFFTLDDALLRTQWNLNSIQDAIGAAAPRVAAELENLRPRLDTQEHPSPGQPWDSKGPRSTLGLESCAGH
;
A
#
# COMPACT_ATOMS: atom_id res chain seq x y z
N MET A 1 -9.15 13.03 -7.34
CA MET A 1 -8.75 11.70 -6.83
C MET A 1 -7.24 11.47 -6.74
N TYR A 2 -6.36 12.36 -7.25
CA TYR A 2 -4.90 12.15 -7.27
C TYR A 2 -4.20 12.06 -5.90
N HIS A 3 -4.90 12.39 -4.80
CA HIS A 3 -4.37 12.34 -3.42
C HIS A 3 -5.01 11.25 -2.55
N ALA A 4 -5.87 10.39 -3.10
CA ALA A 4 -6.54 9.35 -2.33
C ALA A 4 -5.70 8.06 -2.31
N HIS A 5 -5.16 7.71 -1.15
CA HIS A 5 -4.46 6.44 -0.90
C HIS A 5 -5.48 5.29 -0.78
N LEU A 6 -6.05 4.87 -1.91
CA LEU A 6 -7.04 3.79 -1.97
C LEU A 6 -6.38 2.41 -2.03
N THR A 7 -6.93 1.48 -1.25
CA THR A 7 -6.55 0.07 -1.29
C THR A 7 -7.03 -0.59 -2.58
N LYS A 8 -6.22 -1.51 -3.09
CA LYS A 8 -6.54 -2.39 -4.20
C LYS A 8 -6.43 -3.83 -3.73
N ASP A 9 -7.31 -4.68 -4.26
CA ASP A 9 -7.31 -6.10 -3.95
C ASP A 9 -6.93 -6.89 -5.20
N TYR A 10 -6.10 -7.89 -5.00
CA TYR A 10 -5.57 -8.73 -6.04
C TYR A 10 -5.75 -10.20 -5.68
N THR A 11 -6.04 -10.99 -6.70
CA THR A 11 -5.77 -12.42 -6.71
C THR A 11 -4.47 -12.65 -7.47
N VAL A 12 -3.49 -13.27 -6.82
CA VAL A 12 -2.15 -13.51 -7.37
C VAL A 12 -1.86 -14.99 -7.34
N ARG A 13 -1.58 -15.56 -8.51
CA ARG A 13 -1.25 -16.98 -8.67
C ARG A 13 0.26 -17.15 -8.78
N GLY A 14 0.78 -18.08 -7.98
CA GLY A 14 2.17 -18.48 -7.98
C GLY A 14 2.34 -19.95 -8.35
N LEU A 15 3.48 -20.26 -8.95
CA LEU A 15 3.93 -21.60 -9.31
C LEU A 15 5.29 -21.87 -8.65
N LEU A 16 5.35 -22.89 -7.79
CA LEU A 16 6.55 -23.32 -7.08
C LEU A 16 7.49 -24.13 -7.99
N GLY A 17 8.78 -24.15 -7.64
CA GLY A 17 9.81 -24.94 -8.30
C GLY A 17 10.35 -24.36 -9.60
N LYS A 18 9.98 -23.13 -9.97
CA LYS A 18 10.44 -22.44 -11.18
C LYS A 18 10.85 -21.01 -10.82
N ALA A 19 11.96 -20.53 -11.37
CA ALA A 19 12.36 -19.12 -11.37
C ALA A 19 12.65 -18.64 -12.79
N THR A 20 12.29 -17.40 -13.07
CA THR A 20 12.58 -16.68 -14.32
C THR A 20 13.21 -15.33 -14.00
N ASP A 21 13.80 -14.69 -15.01
CA ASP A 21 14.52 -13.42 -14.88
C ASP A 21 13.61 -12.21 -14.59
N ASP A 22 12.34 -12.29 -14.99
CA ASP A 22 11.34 -11.24 -14.80
C ASP A 22 10.22 -11.61 -13.81
N PHE A 23 10.36 -12.75 -13.14
CA PHE A 23 9.40 -13.34 -12.20
C PHE A 23 8.04 -13.73 -12.82
N CYS A 24 7.93 -13.74 -14.15
CA CYS A 24 6.74 -14.19 -14.88
C CYS A 24 6.90 -15.62 -15.36
N GLU A 25 5.79 -16.31 -15.59
CA GLU A 25 5.83 -17.68 -16.16
C GLU A 25 6.51 -17.75 -17.53
N ASP A 26 6.26 -16.77 -18.39
CA ASP A 26 6.76 -16.67 -19.77
C ASP A 26 8.20 -16.14 -19.87
N GLY A 27 8.80 -15.73 -18.75
CA GLY A 27 10.16 -15.23 -18.68
C GLY A 27 11.20 -16.30 -18.99
N ARG A 28 12.46 -15.87 -19.17
CA ARG A 28 13.56 -16.80 -19.44
C ARG A 28 13.83 -17.61 -18.17
N LEU A 29 13.81 -18.93 -18.29
CA LEU A 29 14.09 -19.83 -17.17
C LEU A 29 15.49 -19.56 -16.60
N VAL A 30 15.55 -19.28 -15.30
CA VAL A 30 16.79 -19.08 -14.54
C VAL A 30 17.12 -20.32 -13.72
N GLU A 31 16.12 -20.90 -13.06
CA GLU A 31 16.34 -22.01 -12.12
C GLU A 31 15.10 -22.89 -11.99
N LYS A 32 15.31 -24.19 -11.71
CA LYS A 32 14.28 -25.12 -11.25
C LYS A 32 14.69 -25.72 -9.92
N THR A 33 13.74 -25.83 -9.00
CA THR A 33 13.98 -26.38 -7.66
C THR A 33 12.86 -27.35 -7.27
N THR A 34 13.12 -28.19 -6.27
CA THR A 34 12.08 -29.05 -5.68
C THR A 34 11.19 -28.24 -4.75
N TYR A 35 9.98 -28.73 -4.52
CA TYR A 35 8.98 -28.07 -3.67
C TYR A 35 8.22 -29.05 -2.77
N ASP A 36 8.62 -30.32 -2.72
CA ASP A 36 7.96 -31.37 -1.93
C ASP A 36 7.93 -31.06 -0.43
N HIS A 37 8.88 -30.26 0.06
CA HIS A 37 8.94 -29.82 1.44
C HIS A 37 8.00 -28.65 1.77
N VAL A 38 7.36 -28.04 0.77
CA VAL A 38 6.50 -26.86 0.95
C VAL A 38 5.10 -27.32 1.36
N THR A 39 4.63 -26.84 2.51
CA THR A 39 3.29 -27.15 3.03
C THR A 39 2.47 -25.87 3.19
N ARG A 40 1.15 -26.03 3.30
CA ARG A 40 0.22 -24.91 3.52
C ARG A 40 0.60 -24.12 4.78
N GLU A 41 0.97 -24.80 5.85
CA GLU A 41 1.31 -24.20 7.13
C GLU A 41 2.61 -23.39 7.04
N LYS A 42 3.59 -23.86 6.25
CA LYS A 42 4.82 -23.09 5.99
C LYS A 42 4.51 -21.82 5.22
N LEU A 43 3.67 -21.91 4.18
CA LEU A 43 3.22 -20.75 3.41
C LEU A 43 2.51 -19.74 4.33
N ASP A 44 1.51 -20.17 5.10
CA ASP A 44 0.76 -19.27 5.98
C ASP A 44 1.65 -18.58 7.02
N ARG A 45 2.68 -19.26 7.55
CA ARG A 45 3.68 -18.64 8.44
C ARG A 45 4.48 -17.53 7.75
N ILE A 46 4.95 -17.75 6.52
CA ILE A 46 5.64 -16.73 5.73
C ILE A 46 4.71 -15.55 5.43
N LEU A 47 3.47 -15.81 5.04
CA LEU A 47 2.48 -14.75 4.79
C LEU A 47 2.24 -13.89 6.04
N ALA A 48 2.17 -14.50 7.22
CA ALA A 48 2.02 -13.77 8.49
C ALA A 48 3.23 -12.87 8.79
N VAL A 49 4.45 -13.34 8.52
CA VAL A 49 5.69 -12.53 8.68
C VAL A 49 5.68 -11.34 7.72
N ILE A 50 5.33 -11.57 6.45
CA ILE A 50 5.20 -10.51 5.44
C ILE A 50 4.15 -9.49 5.88
N GLN A 51 2.98 -9.94 6.33
CA GLN A 51 1.91 -9.05 6.81
C GLN A 51 2.38 -8.20 7.98
N GLY A 52 3.06 -8.78 8.98
CA GLY A 52 3.59 -8.04 10.12
C GLY A 52 4.64 -6.99 9.72
N SER A 53 5.53 -7.33 8.78
CA SER A 53 6.53 -6.40 8.24
C SER A 53 5.88 -5.20 7.54
N HIS A 54 4.88 -5.44 6.68
CA HIS A 54 4.17 -4.36 5.99
C HIS A 54 3.27 -3.55 6.92
N GLN A 55 2.70 -4.14 7.98
CA GLN A 55 1.96 -3.39 9.01
C GLN A 55 2.88 -2.40 9.72
N LYS A 56 4.10 -2.81 10.09
CA LYS A 56 5.10 -1.90 10.66
C LYS A 56 5.47 -0.78 9.67
N ALA A 57 5.69 -1.12 8.40
CA ALA A 57 5.97 -0.13 7.37
C ALA A 57 4.81 0.87 7.19
N LEU A 58 3.57 0.39 7.17
CA LEU A 58 2.37 1.24 7.05
C LEU A 58 2.30 2.28 8.16
N VAL A 59 2.59 1.89 9.40
CA VAL A 59 2.70 2.82 10.53
C VAL A 59 3.80 3.84 10.29
N THR A 60 5.00 3.40 9.90
CA THR A 60 6.12 4.31 9.63
C THR A 60 5.79 5.35 8.54
N TYR A 61 5.13 4.94 7.45
CA TYR A 61 4.77 5.83 6.34
C TYR A 61 3.51 6.67 6.59
N SER A 62 2.81 6.45 7.70
CA SER A 62 1.68 7.25 8.13
C SER A 62 2.07 8.46 9.00
N ASN A 63 3.38 8.67 9.28
CA ASN A 63 3.93 9.64 10.23
C ASN A 63 3.15 9.74 11.56
N LEU A 64 2.58 8.62 12.00
CA LEU A 64 1.88 8.57 13.27
C LEU A 64 2.88 8.43 14.40
N ASP A 65 2.70 9.24 15.43
CA ASP A 65 3.32 8.95 16.72
C ASP A 65 2.58 7.77 17.34
N LEU A 66 3.22 6.60 17.34
CA LEU A 66 2.68 5.37 17.95
C LEU A 66 2.36 5.52 19.44
N GLN A 67 2.94 6.52 20.13
CA GLN A 67 2.63 6.82 21.53
C GLN A 67 1.39 7.70 21.69
N SER A 68 0.84 8.23 20.60
CA SER A 68 -0.37 9.04 20.64
C SER A 68 -1.64 8.19 20.72
N GLN A 69 -2.64 8.72 21.42
CA GLN A 69 -3.98 8.14 21.47
C GLN A 69 -4.60 8.05 20.06
N GLU A 70 -4.31 9.02 19.18
CA GLU A 70 -4.80 9.03 17.80
C GLU A 70 -4.28 7.83 17.00
N ALA A 71 -2.99 7.50 17.11
CA ALA A 71 -2.42 6.34 16.43
C ALA A 71 -3.08 5.03 16.89
N TYR A 72 -3.36 4.91 18.19
CA TYR A 72 -4.09 3.77 18.75
C TYR A 72 -5.52 3.69 18.20
N GLU A 73 -6.27 4.79 18.23
CA GLU A 73 -7.64 4.85 17.71
C GLU A 73 -7.71 4.49 16.22
N MET A 74 -6.75 4.96 15.42
CA MET A 74 -6.69 4.61 14.01
C MET A 74 -6.30 3.16 13.76
N ALA A 75 -5.41 2.59 14.58
CA ALA A 75 -5.06 1.17 14.51
C ALA A 75 -6.27 0.29 14.83
N VAL A 76 -7.02 0.62 15.88
CA VAL A 76 -8.23 -0.11 16.29
C VAL A 76 -9.32 -0.03 15.21
N ARG A 77 -9.47 1.13 14.57
CA ARG A 77 -10.44 1.34 13.48
C ARG A 77 -9.96 0.81 12.12
N GLY A 78 -8.71 0.35 11.99
CA GLY A 78 -8.15 -0.16 10.73
C GLY A 78 -7.92 0.92 9.65
N VAL A 79 -7.84 2.19 10.04
CA VAL A 79 -7.78 3.35 9.13
C VAL A 79 -6.38 3.92 8.94
N ILE A 80 -5.34 3.16 9.30
CA ILE A 80 -3.96 3.60 9.04
C ILE A 80 -3.75 3.69 7.52
N ARG A 81 -3.30 4.86 7.07
CA ARG A 81 -3.05 5.18 5.68
C ARG A 81 -1.71 5.92 5.58
N PRO A 82 -0.90 5.64 4.56
CA PRO A 82 0.31 6.42 4.33
C PRO A 82 -0.07 7.88 4.06
N MET A 83 0.68 8.83 4.61
CA MET A 83 0.47 10.27 4.36
C MET A 83 1.39 10.81 3.26
N ASN A 84 2.49 10.10 2.99
CA ASN A 84 3.52 10.48 2.03
C ASN A 84 3.71 9.39 0.97
N LYS A 85 4.58 9.67 -0.01
CA LYS A 85 5.09 8.64 -0.93
C LYS A 85 5.66 7.48 -0.12
N SER A 86 5.17 6.27 -0.40
CA SER A 86 5.64 5.03 0.22
C SER A 86 5.85 3.95 -0.84
N PRO A 87 6.66 2.92 -0.57
CA PRO A 87 6.73 1.72 -1.42
C PRO A 87 5.38 0.99 -1.40
N MET A 88 5.29 -0.15 -2.10
CA MET A 88 4.13 -1.03 -1.99
C MET A 88 3.89 -1.41 -0.53
N LEU A 89 2.67 -1.16 -0.04
CA LEU A 89 2.24 -1.50 1.31
C LEU A 89 1.15 -2.56 1.24
N ILE A 90 1.38 -3.71 1.86
CA ILE A 90 0.39 -4.79 1.97
C ILE A 90 -0.38 -4.59 3.28
N THR A 91 -1.69 -4.36 3.18
CA THR A 91 -2.58 -4.22 4.33
C THR A 91 -3.17 -5.57 4.77
N GLY A 92 -3.19 -6.56 3.88
CA GLY A 92 -3.64 -7.91 4.18
C GLY A 92 -3.17 -8.89 3.13
N ILE A 93 -2.79 -10.09 3.54
CA ILE A 93 -2.36 -11.16 2.64
C ILE A 93 -2.75 -12.52 3.20
N ARG A 94 -3.35 -13.38 2.36
CA ARG A 94 -3.71 -14.74 2.76
C ARG A 94 -3.70 -15.70 1.58
N CYS A 95 -3.51 -16.99 1.87
CA CYS A 95 -3.64 -18.04 0.88
C CYS A 95 -5.11 -18.47 0.74
N LEU A 96 -5.65 -18.32 -0.48
CA LEU A 96 -6.99 -18.79 -0.84
C LEU A 96 -7.00 -20.27 -1.18
N ARG A 97 -6.02 -20.73 -1.97
CA ARG A 97 -5.89 -22.12 -2.40
C ARG A 97 -4.42 -22.51 -2.43
N PHE A 98 -4.15 -23.74 -2.03
CA PHE A 98 -2.82 -24.33 -2.05
C PHE A 98 -2.92 -25.75 -2.61
N THR A 99 -2.54 -25.91 -3.87
CA THR A 99 -2.58 -27.17 -4.62
C THR A 99 -1.25 -27.28 -5.37
N PRO A 100 -0.15 -27.65 -4.68
CA PRO A 100 1.19 -27.64 -5.24
C PRO A 100 1.28 -28.35 -6.60
N PRO A 101 2.06 -27.81 -7.56
CA PRO A 101 2.97 -26.68 -7.41
C PRO A 101 2.29 -25.30 -7.38
N GLU A 102 0.97 -25.21 -7.54
CA GLU A 102 0.25 -23.94 -7.60
C GLU A 102 -0.24 -23.46 -6.23
N PHE A 103 -0.25 -22.14 -6.05
CA PHE A 103 -0.96 -21.49 -4.95
C PHE A 103 -1.62 -20.19 -5.42
N LEU A 104 -2.69 -19.81 -4.74
CA LEU A 104 -3.44 -18.59 -5.00
C LEU A 104 -3.47 -17.74 -3.72
N LEU A 105 -3.03 -16.50 -3.85
CA LEU A 105 -3.06 -15.51 -2.79
C LEU A 105 -4.15 -14.48 -3.05
N GLU A 106 -4.75 -13.99 -1.97
CA GLU A 106 -5.43 -12.70 -1.93
C GLU A 106 -4.48 -11.69 -1.30
N VAL A 107 -4.26 -10.57 -1.97
CA VAL A 107 -3.37 -9.50 -1.53
C VAL A 107 -4.15 -8.19 -1.56
N GLN A 108 -4.25 -7.54 -0.41
CA GLN A 108 -4.76 -6.19 -0.27
C GLN A 108 -3.58 -5.25 -0.09
N CYS A 109 -3.43 -4.28 -0.98
CA CYS A 109 -2.25 -3.42 -0.98
C CYS A 109 -2.55 -2.01 -1.51
N MET A 110 -1.54 -1.15 -1.40
CA MET A 110 -1.54 0.23 -1.89
C MET A 110 -0.16 0.54 -2.48
N HIS A 111 -0.12 1.48 -3.42
CA HIS A 111 1.12 1.94 -4.10
C HIS A 111 1.89 0.81 -4.79
N GLU A 112 1.17 -0.22 -5.22
CA GLU A 112 1.72 -1.36 -5.89
C GLU A 112 1.87 -1.14 -7.40
N THR A 113 2.75 -1.95 -7.97
CA THR A 113 2.89 -2.15 -9.41
C THR A 113 2.75 -3.64 -9.69
N GLN A 114 2.41 -3.99 -10.93
CA GLN A 114 2.33 -5.40 -11.33
C GLN A 114 3.66 -6.13 -11.11
N GLN A 115 4.80 -5.47 -11.35
CA GLN A 115 6.12 -6.06 -11.12
C GLN A 115 6.40 -6.35 -9.64
N GLN A 116 5.96 -5.49 -8.72
CA GLN A 116 6.12 -5.72 -7.29
C GLN A 116 5.27 -6.90 -6.79
N LEU A 117 4.06 -7.08 -7.31
CA LEU A 117 3.22 -8.25 -7.00
C LEU A 117 3.87 -9.55 -7.51
N ARG A 118 4.53 -9.52 -8.68
CA ARG A 118 5.29 -10.66 -9.20
C ARG A 118 6.52 -10.96 -8.35
N LYS A 119 7.26 -9.91 -7.97
CA LYS A 119 8.43 -10.03 -7.08
C LYS A 119 8.05 -10.60 -5.72
N LEU A 120 6.89 -10.23 -5.16
CA LEU A 120 6.38 -10.79 -3.91
C LEU A 120 6.24 -12.31 -3.97
N VAL A 121 5.72 -12.85 -5.08
CA VAL A 121 5.62 -14.32 -5.29
C VAL A 121 7.01 -14.97 -5.29
N HIS A 122 7.97 -14.35 -5.96
CA HIS A 122 9.35 -14.82 -5.98
C HIS A 122 9.98 -14.82 -4.58
N GLU A 123 9.83 -13.73 -3.82
CA GLU A 123 10.32 -13.60 -2.44
C GLU A 123 9.69 -14.66 -1.52
N ILE A 124 8.38 -14.94 -1.66
CA ILE A 124 7.71 -16.03 -0.93
C ILE A 124 8.34 -17.39 -1.26
N GLY A 125 8.68 -17.64 -2.53
CA GLY A 125 9.38 -18.86 -2.93
C GLY A 125 10.72 -19.01 -2.19
N LEU A 126 11.53 -17.95 -2.16
CA LEU A 126 12.84 -17.94 -1.51
C LEU A 126 12.73 -18.20 0.01
N GLU A 127 11.75 -17.58 0.67
CA GLU A 127 11.50 -17.80 2.10
C GLU A 127 11.09 -19.25 2.40
N LEU A 128 10.35 -19.88 1.47
CA LEU A 128 9.98 -21.30 1.54
C LEU A 128 11.12 -22.25 1.14
N LYS A 129 12.32 -21.74 0.88
CA LYS A 129 13.50 -22.52 0.43
C LYS A 129 13.23 -23.28 -0.87
N THR A 130 12.54 -22.62 -1.79
CA THR A 130 12.30 -23.07 -3.17
C THR A 130 12.36 -21.85 -4.10
N THR A 131 11.93 -22.01 -5.34
CA THR A 131 11.72 -20.90 -6.26
C THR A 131 10.24 -20.78 -6.61
N ALA A 132 9.81 -19.58 -6.99
CA ALA A 132 8.46 -19.38 -7.52
C ALA A 132 8.43 -18.29 -8.59
N VAL A 133 7.50 -18.46 -9.53
CA VAL A 133 7.11 -17.44 -10.52
C VAL A 133 5.65 -17.08 -10.37
N CYS A 134 5.30 -15.86 -10.75
CA CYS A 134 3.92 -15.42 -10.83
C CYS A 134 3.34 -15.75 -12.21
N THR A 135 2.26 -16.53 -12.22
CA THR A 135 1.57 -16.93 -13.45
C THR A 135 0.38 -16.02 -13.76
N GLN A 136 -0.21 -15.39 -12.74
CA GLN A 136 -1.35 -14.49 -12.92
C GLN A 136 -1.40 -13.40 -11.84
N VAL A 137 -1.69 -12.17 -12.27
CA VAL A 137 -2.09 -11.06 -11.40
C VAL A 137 -3.45 -10.56 -11.88
N ARG A 138 -4.47 -10.63 -11.03
CA ARG A 138 -5.80 -10.12 -11.34
C ARG A 138 -6.27 -9.20 -10.22
N ARG A 139 -6.43 -7.91 -10.56
CA ARG A 139 -7.07 -6.94 -9.68
C ARG A 139 -8.57 -7.24 -9.57
N THR A 140 -9.06 -7.42 -8.35
CA THR A 140 -10.47 -7.70 -8.04
C THR A 140 -11.20 -6.49 -7.45
N ARG A 141 -10.45 -5.53 -6.89
CA ARG A 141 -10.97 -4.26 -6.36
C ARG A 141 -10.00 -3.12 -6.63
N ASP A 142 -10.51 -1.94 -6.96
CA ASP A 142 -9.78 -0.68 -6.98
C ASP A 142 -10.58 0.39 -6.22
N GLY A 143 -10.19 0.61 -4.95
CA GLY A 143 -10.94 1.45 -4.04
C GLY A 143 -12.38 0.97 -3.88
N PHE A 144 -13.31 1.77 -4.36
CA PHE A 144 -14.76 1.51 -4.29
C PHE A 144 -15.28 0.62 -5.42
N PHE A 145 -14.47 0.45 -6.47
CA PHE A 145 -14.87 -0.32 -7.65
C PHE A 145 -14.44 -1.78 -7.50
N THR A 146 -15.35 -2.67 -7.81
CA THR A 146 -15.12 -4.12 -7.83
C THR A 146 -15.22 -4.66 -9.25
N LEU A 147 -15.05 -5.96 -9.42
CA LEU A 147 -15.23 -6.60 -10.72
C LEU A 147 -16.66 -6.47 -11.27
N ASP A 148 -17.67 -6.35 -10.40
CA ASP A 148 -19.06 -6.21 -10.83
C ASP A 148 -19.33 -4.85 -11.48
N ASP A 149 -18.46 -3.86 -11.19
CA ASP A 149 -18.49 -2.54 -11.80
C ASP A 149 -17.69 -2.48 -13.11
N ALA A 150 -16.94 -3.53 -13.44
CA ALA A 150 -16.03 -3.54 -14.56
C ALA A 150 -16.75 -3.86 -15.87
N LEU A 151 -16.67 -2.94 -16.83
CA LEU A 151 -17.15 -3.19 -18.19
C LEU A 151 -16.20 -4.11 -18.95
N LEU A 152 -16.77 -5.15 -19.58
CA LEU A 152 -16.04 -5.99 -20.52
C LEU A 152 -15.62 -5.18 -21.75
N ARG A 153 -14.56 -5.61 -22.44
CA ARG A 153 -14.01 -4.89 -23.61
C ARG A 153 -15.04 -4.66 -24.72
N THR A 154 -15.97 -5.60 -24.90
CA THR A 154 -17.07 -5.53 -25.87
C THR A 154 -18.10 -4.45 -25.52
N GLN A 155 -18.13 -3.99 -24.27
CA GLN A 155 -19.05 -2.98 -23.75
C GLN A 155 -18.39 -1.61 -23.62
N TRP A 156 -17.20 -1.39 -24.21
CA TRP A 156 -16.53 -0.08 -24.21
C TRP A 156 -17.14 0.85 -25.26
N ASN A 157 -18.44 1.11 -25.14
CA ASN A 157 -19.19 2.09 -25.93
C ASN A 157 -19.74 3.19 -25.02
N LEU A 158 -20.09 4.34 -25.61
CA LEU A 158 -20.50 5.52 -24.87
C LEU A 158 -21.68 5.25 -23.92
N ASN A 159 -22.71 4.54 -24.40
CA ASN A 159 -23.93 4.28 -23.63
C ASN A 159 -23.64 3.44 -22.40
N SER A 160 -22.93 2.32 -22.57
CA SER A 160 -22.55 1.44 -21.45
C SER A 160 -21.66 2.16 -20.42
N ILE A 161 -20.78 3.05 -20.86
CA ILE A 161 -19.96 3.88 -19.97
C ILE A 161 -20.83 4.88 -19.20
N GLN A 162 -21.77 5.56 -19.87
CA GLN A 162 -22.70 6.50 -19.23
C GLN A 162 -23.57 5.79 -18.18
N ASP A 163 -24.11 4.62 -18.52
CA ASP A 163 -24.92 3.81 -17.61
C ASP A 163 -24.11 3.39 -16.39
N ALA A 164 -22.87 2.92 -16.59
CA ALA A 164 -21.98 2.53 -15.50
C ALA A 164 -21.62 3.71 -14.57
N ILE A 165 -21.36 4.89 -15.15
CA ILE A 165 -21.11 6.12 -14.37
C ILE A 165 -22.36 6.47 -13.55
N GLY A 166 -23.54 6.45 -14.17
CA GLY A 166 -24.80 6.73 -13.48
C GLY A 166 -25.07 5.77 -12.32
N ALA A 167 -24.83 4.48 -12.53
CA ALA A 167 -24.99 3.45 -11.51
C ALA A 167 -24.00 3.60 -10.33
N ALA A 168 -22.74 3.97 -10.61
CA ALA A 168 -21.71 4.11 -9.59
C ALA A 168 -21.75 5.45 -8.83
N ALA A 169 -22.26 6.52 -9.46
CA ALA A 169 -22.26 7.88 -8.92
C ALA A 169 -22.79 8.00 -7.47
N PRO A 170 -23.96 7.45 -7.08
CA PRO A 170 -24.47 7.61 -5.72
C PRO A 170 -23.58 6.92 -4.67
N ARG A 171 -23.03 5.75 -5.00
CA ARG A 171 -22.12 5.01 -4.11
C ARG A 171 -20.80 5.75 -3.93
N VAL A 172 -20.24 6.28 -5.02
CA VAL A 172 -19.00 7.07 -4.97
C VAL A 172 -19.22 8.36 -4.16
N ALA A 173 -20.36 9.03 -4.31
CA ALA A 173 -20.67 10.23 -3.54
C ALA A 173 -20.72 9.95 -2.03
N ALA A 174 -21.42 8.89 -1.61
CA ALA A 174 -21.51 8.49 -0.20
C ALA A 174 -20.13 8.15 0.39
N GLU A 175 -19.29 7.43 -0.35
CA GLU A 175 -17.93 7.10 0.10
C GLU A 175 -17.02 8.32 0.18
N LEU A 176 -17.14 9.27 -0.75
CA LEU A 176 -16.39 10.52 -0.69
C LEU A 176 -16.81 11.39 0.51
N GLU A 177 -18.08 11.38 0.90
CA GLU A 177 -18.54 12.02 2.14
C GLU A 177 -17.95 11.36 3.38
N ASN A 178 -17.84 10.03 3.41
CA ASN A 178 -17.19 9.29 4.50
C ASN A 178 -15.67 9.55 4.59
N LEU A 179 -15.04 9.94 3.47
CA LEU A 179 -13.63 10.32 3.44
C LEU A 179 -13.37 11.79 3.81
N ARG A 180 -14.37 12.66 3.71
CA ARG A 180 -14.26 14.09 4.06
C ARG A 180 -14.00 14.42 5.54
N PRO A 181 -14.24 13.60 6.58
CA PRO A 181 -14.05 14.04 7.97
C PRO A 181 -12.61 14.28 8.42
N ARG A 182 -11.60 14.24 7.52
CA ARG A 182 -10.18 14.26 7.92
C ARG A 182 -9.29 15.26 7.17
N LEU A 183 -9.85 16.14 6.35
CA LEU A 183 -9.08 17.24 5.73
C LEU A 183 -9.18 18.57 6.50
N ASP A 184 -10.14 18.71 7.42
CA ASP A 184 -10.46 19.98 8.08
C ASP A 184 -9.88 20.14 9.51
N THR A 185 -8.99 19.26 9.98
CA THR A 185 -8.29 19.43 11.28
C THR A 185 -6.87 19.96 11.14
N GLN A 186 -6.57 20.70 10.07
CA GLN A 186 -5.41 21.58 10.02
C GLN A 186 -5.87 23.03 9.85
N GLU A 187 -6.42 23.60 10.92
CA GLU A 187 -6.27 25.04 11.12
C GLU A 187 -4.77 25.31 11.36
N HIS A 188 -4.10 25.77 10.30
CA HIS A 188 -2.89 26.56 10.47
C HIS A 188 -3.22 27.74 11.40
N PRO A 189 -2.41 28.05 12.43
CA PRO A 189 -2.61 29.29 13.16
C PRO A 189 -2.42 30.45 12.18
N SER A 190 -3.48 31.24 12.02
CA SER A 190 -3.54 32.41 11.14
C SER A 190 -2.33 33.33 11.34
N PRO A 191 -1.70 33.86 10.28
CA PRO A 191 -0.65 34.85 10.44
C PRO A 191 -1.29 36.19 10.77
N GLY A 192 -1.23 36.57 12.04
CA GLY A 192 -1.65 37.89 12.47
C GLY A 192 -1.22 38.20 13.89
N GLN A 193 -0.04 38.81 14.05
CA GLN A 193 0.09 40.13 14.66
C GLN A 193 1.41 40.80 14.23
N PRO A 194 1.44 42.15 14.09
CA PRO A 194 2.62 42.90 13.69
C PRO A 194 3.58 43.09 14.86
N TRP A 195 4.88 43.03 14.58
CA TRP A 195 5.93 43.24 15.57
C TRP A 195 5.97 44.71 16.00
N ASP A 196 5.40 45.01 17.16
CA ASP A 196 5.53 46.32 17.78
C ASP A 196 6.96 46.52 18.31
N SER A 197 7.52 47.66 17.93
CA SER A 197 8.90 48.07 18.17
C SER A 197 9.04 48.70 19.55
N LYS A 198 9.59 48.00 20.55
CA LYS A 198 10.26 48.61 21.72
C LYS A 198 11.36 47.71 22.28
N GLY A 199 12.59 47.90 21.81
CA GLY A 199 13.78 47.48 22.55
C GLY A 199 14.10 48.48 23.66
N PRO A 200 14.50 48.05 24.87
CA PRO A 200 15.20 48.92 25.79
C PRO A 200 16.69 48.97 25.45
N ARG A 201 17.21 50.21 25.39
CA ARG A 201 18.62 50.56 25.36
C ARG A 201 19.38 50.00 26.57
N SER A 202 20.59 49.49 26.32
CA SER A 202 21.76 49.62 27.21
C SER A 202 23.02 49.45 26.34
N THR A 203 23.59 50.51 25.77
CA THR A 203 24.71 51.34 26.29
C THR A 203 25.97 50.58 26.74
N LEU A 204 27.03 50.82 25.95
CA LEU A 204 28.45 50.91 26.27
C LEU A 204 29.29 49.64 26.54
N GLY A 205 30.38 49.54 25.77
CA GLY A 205 31.53 48.65 26.01
C GLY A 205 32.40 48.53 24.75
N LEU A 206 33.29 49.50 24.57
CA LEU A 206 34.26 49.64 23.47
C LEU A 206 35.50 48.74 23.67
N GLU A 207 36.22 48.47 22.57
CA GLU A 207 37.66 48.12 22.48
C GLU A 207 38.08 46.68 22.89
N SER A 208 39.11 46.02 22.34
CA SER A 208 40.05 46.20 21.22
C SER A 208 40.91 44.92 21.14
N CYS A 209 41.39 44.60 19.93
CA CYS A 209 42.47 43.71 19.49
C CYS A 209 43.40 42.93 20.46
N ALA A 210 43.72 41.70 19.99
CA ALA A 210 45.04 41.03 19.91
C ALA A 210 45.61 40.24 21.11
N GLY A 211 46.03 39.00 20.80
CA GLY A 211 47.33 38.46 21.22
C GLY A 211 47.35 37.17 22.04
N HIS A 212 47.89 36.11 21.41
CA HIS A 212 48.38 34.81 21.92
C HIS A 212 47.36 33.74 22.34
#